data_AF-A0A3S0F2T6-F1
#
_entry.id   AF-A0A3S0F2T6-F1
#
_cell.length_a   1.000
_cell.length_b   1.000
_cell.length_c   1.000
_cell.angle_alpha   90.00
_cell.angle_beta   90.00
_cell.angle_gamma   90.00
#
_symmetry.space_group_name_H-M   'P 1'
#
loop_
_entity.id
_entity.type
_entity.pdbx_description
1 polymer ?
#
loop_
_entity_poly.entity_id
_entity_poly.type
_entity_poly.pdbx_seq_one_letter_code
_entity_poly.pdbx_strand_id
1 'polypeptide(L)'
;MLGIDLVMLPYICMTKITEITASSILTPQKVGSLASAYDFSLNPYAGCAFSCSYCYVPKFPNARHEFNEWGKWVEVKINAPELLQKERTRIFGSKIFFSSATDPYQYLELKYRLSRRCLQQLLTYQPEKVTMHTRSHLILQDLALLKQFGKSLSVGVSLTTDDEDVRAEFEPHAPSIGRRLQLIRKLREAGVEVYVSMSPLLPCDPDRLISIVAPYVSKVWIDTMRWTEVNTHPELLEKYKDFFRQQNYEATVNYIASRFPRRRTSEPPLSPVTEEAAEILHGTILPQSESHTVIGAFDPAGDYLDVIDTNANLSEQDLQKDSIIDLAAQVESIPRTPQKAAALKPHNPAVKKPQKKLVASSATQLKLPFM
;
A
#
# COMPACT_ATOMS: atom_id res chain seq x y z
N MET A 1 23.88 25.89 20.79
CA MET A 1 24.21 24.50 20.41
C MET A 1 23.53 23.58 21.40
N LEU A 2 22.29 23.19 21.12
CA LEU A 2 21.59 22.15 21.86
C LEU A 2 21.08 21.17 20.82
N GLY A 3 21.60 19.95 20.90
CA GLY A 3 21.32 18.86 19.98
C GLY A 3 19.83 18.51 20.06
N ILE A 4 19.23 18.43 18.88
CA ILE A 4 17.91 17.84 18.71
C ILE A 4 18.14 16.32 18.82
N ASP A 5 17.86 15.76 19.98
CA ASP A 5 17.82 14.30 20.16
C ASP A 5 16.63 13.76 19.35
N LEU A 6 16.98 13.32 18.15
CA LEU A 6 16.12 12.65 17.19
C LEU A 6 15.77 11.27 17.75
N VAL A 7 14.77 11.18 18.63
CA VAL A 7 14.15 9.90 18.98
C VAL A 7 13.32 9.44 17.77
N MET A 8 14.01 8.96 16.75
CA MET A 8 13.40 8.32 15.59
C MET A 8 12.88 6.94 15.96
N LEU A 9 11.60 6.74 15.65
CA LEU A 9 10.90 5.46 15.56
C LEU A 9 11.84 4.31 15.12
N PRO A 10 11.92 3.20 15.88
CA PRO A 10 12.97 2.18 15.74
C PRO A 10 13.03 1.44 14.39
N TYR A 11 12.11 1.68 13.46
CA TYR A 11 12.04 1.00 12.16
C TYR A 11 12.35 1.87 10.94
N ILE A 12 12.34 3.21 11.07
CA ILE A 12 12.94 4.08 10.04
C ILE A 12 14.49 3.92 10.06
N CYS A 13 15.03 3.39 11.15
CA CYS A 13 16.46 3.25 11.43
C CYS A 13 17.25 2.34 10.46
N MET A 14 16.61 1.52 9.61
CA MET A 14 17.32 0.56 8.75
C MET A 14 17.44 0.94 7.27
N THR A 15 16.67 1.93 6.79
CA THR A 15 16.72 2.34 5.39
C THR A 15 17.68 3.50 5.21
N LYS A 16 18.79 3.30 4.49
CA LYS A 16 19.75 4.34 4.12
C LYS A 16 19.12 5.31 3.12
N ILE A 17 19.01 6.57 3.49
CA ILE A 17 18.44 7.62 2.64
C ILE A 17 19.58 8.44 2.03
N THR A 18 19.58 8.58 0.71
CA THR A 18 20.54 9.42 -0.02
C THR A 18 19.80 10.41 -0.90
N GLU A 19 20.10 11.70 -0.77
CA GLU A 19 19.59 12.71 -1.71
C GLU A 19 20.47 12.75 -2.96
N ILE A 20 19.83 12.72 -4.14
CA ILE A 20 20.52 12.73 -5.42
C ILE A 20 19.92 13.76 -6.37
N THR A 21 20.75 14.28 -7.27
CA THR A 21 20.32 15.09 -8.40
C THR A 21 20.22 14.20 -9.64
N ALA A 22 19.01 13.98 -10.14
CA ALA A 22 18.78 13.18 -11.34
C ALA A 22 19.03 14.00 -12.62
N SER A 23 19.40 13.32 -13.71
CA SER A 23 19.56 13.93 -15.03
C SER A 23 18.26 13.96 -15.85
N SER A 24 17.33 13.05 -15.57
CA SER A 24 16.00 12.95 -16.19
C SER A 24 15.01 12.35 -15.20
N ILE A 25 13.72 12.68 -15.37
CA ILE A 25 12.64 12.13 -14.53
C ILE A 25 11.59 11.37 -15.35
N LEU A 26 11.40 11.71 -16.63
CA LEU A 26 10.50 11.00 -17.54
C LEU A 26 11.23 9.90 -18.33
N THR A 27 10.96 8.64 -17.98
CA THR A 27 11.50 7.47 -18.69
C THR A 27 10.52 7.02 -19.78
N PRO A 28 10.89 7.05 -21.08
CA PRO A 28 10.04 6.55 -22.15
C PRO A 28 9.69 5.07 -22.00
N GLN A 29 8.41 4.73 -22.13
CA GLN A 29 7.94 3.34 -22.08
C GLN A 29 7.87 2.78 -23.50
N LYS A 30 9.00 2.21 -23.96
CA LYS A 30 9.10 1.61 -25.31
C LYS A 30 8.94 0.09 -25.30
N VAL A 31 9.20 -0.55 -24.18
CA VAL A 31 9.18 -2.01 -23.98
C VAL A 31 8.60 -2.35 -22.61
N GLY A 32 8.14 -3.59 -22.45
CA GLY A 32 7.57 -4.08 -21.19
C GLY A 32 6.08 -3.81 -21.05
N SER A 33 5.53 -4.15 -19.88
CA SER A 33 4.08 -4.17 -19.62
C SER A 33 3.41 -2.78 -19.69
N LEU A 34 4.16 -1.69 -19.52
CA LEU A 34 3.62 -0.34 -19.57
C LEU A 34 3.60 0.26 -20.98
N ALA A 35 4.40 -0.25 -21.91
CA ALA A 35 4.61 0.35 -23.23
C ALA A 35 3.36 0.39 -24.11
N SER A 36 2.37 -0.48 -23.85
CA SER A 36 1.11 -0.50 -24.60
C SER A 36 0.10 0.55 -24.12
N ALA A 37 0.31 1.17 -22.95
CA ALA A 37 -0.67 2.02 -22.30
C ALA A 37 -0.15 3.40 -21.88
N TYR A 38 1.17 3.57 -21.77
CA TYR A 38 1.81 4.79 -21.28
C TYR A 38 2.96 5.21 -22.17
N ASP A 39 3.16 6.52 -22.32
CA ASP A 39 4.29 7.10 -23.04
C ASP A 39 5.51 7.20 -22.13
N PHE A 40 5.30 7.55 -20.85
CA PHE A 40 6.35 7.75 -19.86
C PHE A 40 6.03 7.06 -18.54
N SER A 41 7.08 6.68 -17.82
CA SER A 41 7.02 6.50 -16.37
C SER A 41 7.83 7.58 -15.67
N LEU A 42 7.41 7.91 -14.45
CA LEU A 42 8.03 8.93 -13.61
C LEU A 42 8.29 8.34 -12.23
N ASN A 43 9.52 8.36 -11.73
CA ASN A 43 9.84 7.82 -10.41
C ASN A 43 10.56 8.88 -9.57
N PRO A 44 9.90 9.57 -8.61
CA PRO A 44 10.53 10.57 -7.74
C PRO A 44 11.59 9.97 -6.79
N TYR A 45 11.45 8.69 -6.48
CA TYR A 45 12.39 7.93 -5.66
C TYR A 45 13.01 6.78 -6.47
N ALA A 46 14.11 6.24 -5.98
CA ALA A 46 14.58 4.90 -6.32
C ALA A 46 14.77 4.10 -5.03
N GLY A 47 14.46 2.81 -5.05
CA GLY A 47 14.30 2.03 -3.83
C GLY A 47 12.94 2.28 -3.17
N CYS A 48 12.56 1.44 -2.20
CA CYS A 48 11.28 1.56 -1.52
C CYS A 48 11.39 1.02 -0.09
N ALA A 49 11.06 1.87 0.90
CA ALA A 49 11.13 1.51 2.32
C ALA A 49 10.10 0.45 2.75
N PHE A 50 9.08 0.16 1.92
CA PHE A 50 8.11 -0.90 2.23
C PHE A 50 8.69 -2.32 2.13
N SER A 51 9.82 -2.49 1.43
CA SER A 51 10.59 -3.75 1.41
C SER A 51 9.77 -5.00 1.08
N CYS A 52 8.78 -4.90 0.19
CA CYS A 52 7.96 -6.06 -0.15
C CYS A 52 8.83 -7.17 -0.74
N SER A 53 8.71 -8.38 -0.22
CA SER A 53 9.60 -9.50 -0.52
C SER A 53 9.48 -9.98 -1.97
N TYR A 54 8.31 -9.81 -2.58
CA TYR A 54 8.00 -10.20 -3.95
C TYR A 54 8.35 -9.13 -5.01
N CYS A 55 8.96 -8.01 -4.62
CA CYS A 55 9.07 -6.86 -5.50
C CYS A 55 9.88 -7.19 -6.76
N TYR A 56 9.37 -6.80 -7.94
CA TYR A 56 10.05 -7.05 -9.22
C TYR A 56 11.17 -6.05 -9.51
N VAL A 57 11.21 -4.90 -8.83
CA VAL A 57 12.13 -3.79 -9.16
C VAL A 57 13.60 -4.23 -9.14
N PRO A 58 14.07 -5.05 -8.18
CA PRO A 58 15.42 -5.59 -8.21
C PRO A 58 15.76 -6.46 -9.44
N LYS A 59 14.78 -6.94 -10.22
CA LYS A 59 15.01 -7.69 -11.47
C LYS A 59 15.20 -6.83 -12.70
N PHE A 60 14.99 -5.51 -12.59
CA PHE A 60 15.19 -4.66 -13.75
C PHE A 60 16.66 -4.71 -14.20
N PRO A 61 16.94 -4.72 -15.52
CA PRO A 61 18.31 -4.79 -16.03
C PRO A 61 19.22 -3.65 -15.52
N ASN A 62 18.61 -2.54 -15.09
CA ASN A 62 19.27 -1.36 -14.53
C ASN A 62 19.03 -1.22 -13.01
N ALA A 63 18.79 -2.32 -12.30
CA ALA A 63 18.73 -2.33 -10.84
C ALA A 63 20.02 -1.74 -10.25
N ARG A 64 19.87 -0.84 -9.27
CA ARG A 64 20.99 -0.07 -8.70
C ARG A 64 21.81 -0.83 -7.66
N HIS A 65 21.21 -1.86 -7.07
CA HIS A 65 21.72 -2.58 -5.92
C HIS A 65 21.46 -4.08 -6.06
N GLU A 66 22.18 -4.87 -5.27
CA GLU A 66 21.91 -6.30 -5.18
C GLU A 66 20.51 -6.56 -4.62
N PHE A 67 19.96 -7.71 -4.98
CA PHE A 67 18.60 -8.10 -4.61
C PHE A 67 18.38 -8.14 -3.08
N ASN A 68 19.36 -8.66 -2.33
CA ASN A 68 19.35 -8.77 -0.87
C ASN A 68 19.41 -7.41 -0.12
N GLU A 69 19.64 -6.31 -0.85
CA GLU A 69 19.64 -4.95 -0.32
C GLU A 69 18.28 -4.26 -0.46
N TRP A 70 17.30 -4.90 -1.11
CA TRP A 70 15.96 -4.32 -1.29
C TRP A 70 15.34 -3.94 0.07
N GLY A 71 14.74 -2.75 0.14
CA GLY A 71 14.20 -2.19 1.38
C GLY A 71 15.19 -1.43 2.28
N LYS A 72 16.50 -1.65 2.09
CA LYS A 72 17.55 -1.05 2.94
C LYS A 72 18.06 0.29 2.44
N TRP A 73 17.57 0.78 1.31
CA TRP A 73 17.98 2.05 0.74
C TRP A 73 16.85 2.74 -0.01
N VAL A 74 16.88 4.09 0.01
CA VAL A 74 16.07 4.94 -0.85
C VAL A 74 16.91 6.12 -1.32
N GLU A 75 16.93 6.34 -2.62
CA GLU A 75 17.49 7.55 -3.21
C GLU A 75 16.37 8.53 -3.56
N VAL A 76 16.51 9.75 -3.06
CA VAL A 76 15.54 10.84 -3.18
C VAL A 76 15.98 11.76 -4.31
N LYS A 77 15.23 11.81 -5.42
CA LYS A 77 15.56 12.70 -6.55
C LYS A 77 15.06 14.11 -6.27
N ILE A 78 15.82 14.87 -5.48
CA ILE A 78 15.40 16.17 -4.94
C ILE A 78 15.01 17.19 -6.01
N ASN A 79 15.52 17.05 -7.24
CA ASN A 79 15.24 17.91 -8.38
C ASN A 79 14.14 17.37 -9.34
N ALA A 80 13.36 16.35 -8.92
CA ALA A 80 12.34 15.73 -9.78
C ALA A 80 11.28 16.73 -10.30
N PRO A 81 10.72 17.66 -9.50
CA PRO A 81 9.76 18.66 -9.99
C PRO A 81 10.39 19.61 -11.03
N GLU A 82 11.62 20.04 -10.81
CA GLU A 82 12.35 20.95 -11.70
C GLU A 82 12.66 20.27 -13.05
N LEU A 83 12.94 18.97 -13.04
CA LEU A 83 13.07 18.19 -14.27
C LEU A 83 11.75 18.12 -15.04
N LEU A 84 10.61 17.93 -14.36
CA LEU A 84 9.30 17.96 -15.03
C LEU A 84 9.03 19.30 -15.71
N GLN A 85 9.36 20.42 -15.05
CA GLN A 85 9.24 21.74 -15.64
C GLN A 85 10.10 21.92 -16.90
N LYS A 86 11.32 21.36 -16.90
CA LYS A 86 12.20 21.36 -18.09
C LYS A 86 11.63 20.49 -19.20
N GLU A 87 11.00 19.39 -18.87
CA GLU A 87 10.40 18.43 -19.82
C GLU A 87 8.93 18.74 -20.15
N ARG A 88 8.41 19.93 -19.78
CA ARG A 88 6.98 20.30 -19.89
C ARG A 88 6.33 20.03 -21.25
N THR A 89 7.06 20.22 -22.34
CA THR A 89 6.54 20.00 -23.70
C THR A 89 6.28 18.53 -24.02
N ARG A 90 6.94 17.61 -23.30
CA ARG A 90 6.73 16.16 -23.39
C ARG A 90 5.54 15.69 -22.55
N ILE A 91 5.05 16.51 -21.61
CA ILE A 91 4.00 16.13 -20.67
C ILE A 91 2.61 16.32 -21.27
N PHE A 92 2.40 17.44 -21.98
CA PHE A 92 1.09 17.77 -22.54
C PHE A 92 0.56 16.64 -23.44
N GLY A 93 -0.64 16.15 -23.13
CA GLY A 93 -1.29 15.07 -23.88
C GLY A 93 -0.66 13.67 -23.72
N SER A 94 0.37 13.51 -22.87
CA SER A 94 0.99 12.21 -22.65
C SER A 94 0.23 11.35 -21.63
N LYS A 95 0.47 10.04 -21.67
CA LYS A 95 0.03 9.07 -20.65
C LYS A 95 1.20 8.70 -19.76
N ILE A 96 1.10 8.98 -18.47
CA ILE A 96 2.18 8.82 -17.50
C ILE A 96 1.80 7.78 -16.45
N PHE A 97 2.66 6.77 -16.29
CA PHE A 97 2.63 5.92 -15.10
C PHE A 97 3.51 6.54 -14.01
N PHE A 98 2.88 7.08 -12.98
CA PHE A 98 3.54 7.70 -11.85
C PHE A 98 3.97 6.62 -10.85
N SER A 99 5.28 6.53 -10.66
CA SER A 99 6.01 5.68 -9.73
C SER A 99 5.89 4.19 -10.02
N SER A 100 6.40 3.79 -11.19
CA SER A 100 6.42 2.40 -11.64
C SER A 100 7.47 1.50 -10.96
N ALA A 101 8.37 2.04 -10.15
CA ALA A 101 9.50 1.31 -9.57
C ALA A 101 9.71 1.58 -8.07
N THR A 102 8.76 2.26 -7.43
CA THR A 102 8.78 2.60 -6.01
C THR A 102 7.37 3.01 -5.59
N ASP A 103 7.08 3.04 -4.29
CA ASP A 103 5.83 3.62 -3.81
C ASP A 103 5.98 5.15 -3.73
N PRO A 104 5.13 5.94 -4.40
CA PRO A 104 5.22 7.38 -4.38
C PRO A 104 4.90 7.98 -3.02
N TYR A 105 4.19 7.24 -2.15
CA TYR A 105 3.75 7.68 -0.83
C TYR A 105 4.32 6.82 0.31
N GLN A 106 5.53 6.30 0.12
CA GLN A 106 6.34 5.77 1.23
C GLN A 106 6.59 6.84 2.32
N TYR A 107 7.01 6.41 3.52
CA TYR A 107 7.14 7.29 4.70
C TYR A 107 8.00 8.54 4.49
N LEU A 108 8.92 8.52 3.52
CA LEU A 108 9.73 9.69 3.14
C LEU A 108 8.88 10.88 2.67
N GLU A 109 7.66 10.67 2.16
CA GLU A 109 6.77 11.77 1.76
C GLU A 109 6.36 12.68 2.92
N LEU A 110 6.43 12.21 4.17
CA LEU A 110 6.20 13.07 5.35
C LEU A 110 7.18 14.24 5.40
N LYS A 111 8.42 14.03 4.92
CA LYS A 111 9.48 15.04 4.85
C LYS A 111 9.58 15.69 3.47
N TYR A 112 9.70 14.88 2.43
CA TYR A 112 10.17 15.35 1.13
C TYR A 112 9.08 15.93 0.23
N ARG A 113 7.84 15.45 0.35
CA ARG A 113 6.68 15.90 -0.44
C ARG A 113 6.95 15.94 -1.95
N LEU A 114 7.82 15.08 -2.47
CA LEU A 114 8.22 15.11 -3.87
C LEU A 114 7.10 14.65 -4.78
N SER A 115 6.32 13.65 -4.35
CA SER A 115 5.17 13.19 -5.11
C SER A 115 4.13 14.29 -5.26
N ARG A 116 3.81 15.02 -4.18
CA ARG A 116 2.98 16.23 -4.23
C ARG A 116 3.50 17.26 -5.23
N ARG A 117 4.78 17.63 -5.13
CA ARG A 117 5.39 18.66 -6.00
C ARG A 117 5.41 18.21 -7.47
N CYS A 118 5.67 16.93 -7.75
CA CYS A 118 5.57 16.38 -9.10
C CYS A 118 4.13 16.41 -9.61
N LEU A 119 3.14 16.07 -8.78
CA LEU A 119 1.73 16.16 -9.15
C LEU A 119 1.30 17.60 -9.44
N GLN A 120 1.79 18.60 -8.72
CA GLN A 120 1.54 20.01 -9.05
C GLN A 120 2.05 20.37 -10.45
N GLN A 121 3.25 19.88 -10.84
CA GLN A 121 3.77 20.08 -12.19
C GLN A 121 2.91 19.35 -13.23
N LEU A 122 2.52 18.10 -12.98
CA LEU A 122 1.65 17.35 -13.89
C LEU A 122 0.28 18.02 -14.06
N LEU A 123 -0.32 18.52 -12.98
CA LEU A 123 -1.58 19.26 -13.07
C LEU A 123 -1.44 20.52 -13.92
N THR A 124 -0.30 21.21 -13.80
CA THR A 124 0.00 22.41 -14.59
C THR A 124 0.18 22.10 -16.07
N TYR A 125 0.88 21.00 -16.41
CA TYR A 125 1.24 20.66 -17.79
C TYR A 125 0.30 19.67 -18.48
N GLN A 126 -0.76 19.23 -17.80
CA GLN A 126 -1.93 18.54 -18.35
C GLN A 126 -1.59 17.34 -19.26
N PRO A 127 -1.05 16.24 -18.69
CA PRO A 127 -1.04 14.96 -19.38
C PRO A 127 -2.47 14.48 -19.65
N GLU A 128 -2.68 13.65 -20.68
CA GLU A 128 -3.97 13.01 -20.96
C GLU A 128 -4.38 12.10 -19.80
N LYS A 129 -3.42 11.34 -19.26
CA LYS A 129 -3.66 10.41 -18.14
C LYS A 129 -2.45 10.32 -17.23
N VAL A 130 -2.69 10.34 -15.93
CA VAL A 130 -1.78 9.94 -14.86
C VAL A 130 -2.37 8.72 -14.18
N THR A 131 -1.61 7.65 -14.11
CA THR A 131 -1.98 6.46 -13.32
C THR A 131 -0.89 6.23 -12.29
N MET A 132 -1.26 6.00 -11.03
CA MET A 132 -0.29 5.71 -9.96
C MET A 132 -0.75 4.55 -9.10
N HIS A 133 0.20 3.82 -8.51
CA HIS A 133 -0.08 2.82 -7.48
C HIS A 133 0.48 3.25 -6.13
N THR A 134 -0.25 2.97 -5.05
CA THR A 134 0.29 3.09 -3.69
C THR A 134 -0.31 2.05 -2.75
N ARG A 135 0.45 1.69 -1.71
CA ARG A 135 0.01 0.95 -0.53
C ARG A 135 -0.33 1.87 0.64
N SER A 136 -0.07 3.17 0.47
CA SER A 136 0.05 4.11 1.58
C SER A 136 -1.09 5.09 1.64
N HIS A 137 -1.69 5.20 2.82
CA HIS A 137 -2.70 6.21 3.12
C HIS A 137 -2.12 7.64 3.15
N LEU A 138 -0.79 7.82 3.13
CA LEU A 138 -0.15 9.14 3.10
C LEU A 138 -0.55 9.98 1.88
N ILE A 139 -1.02 9.34 0.81
CA ILE A 139 -1.62 10.00 -0.36
C ILE A 139 -2.82 10.89 -0.01
N LEU A 140 -3.54 10.61 1.09
CA LEU A 140 -4.68 11.41 1.51
C LEU A 140 -4.32 12.85 1.89
N GLN A 141 -3.06 13.11 2.24
CA GLN A 141 -2.58 14.48 2.50
C GLN A 141 -2.62 15.37 1.25
N ASP A 142 -2.70 14.75 0.07
CA ASP A 142 -2.80 15.45 -1.22
C ASP A 142 -4.20 15.33 -1.83
N LEU A 143 -5.21 14.88 -1.07
CA LEU A 143 -6.56 14.63 -1.60
C LEU A 143 -7.15 15.83 -2.36
N ALA A 144 -6.99 17.04 -1.83
CA ALA A 144 -7.42 18.27 -2.49
C ALA A 144 -6.72 18.53 -3.83
N LEU A 145 -5.46 18.12 -3.98
CA LEU A 145 -4.71 18.18 -5.23
C LEU A 145 -5.18 17.08 -6.20
N LEU A 146 -5.36 15.85 -5.73
CA LEU A 146 -5.80 14.73 -6.56
C LEU A 146 -7.17 14.98 -7.20
N LYS A 147 -8.10 15.59 -6.45
CA LYS A 147 -9.44 15.98 -6.95
C LYS A 147 -9.37 16.89 -8.18
N GLN A 148 -8.36 17.75 -8.28
CA GLN A 148 -8.23 18.71 -9.37
C GLN A 148 -7.92 18.05 -10.73
N PHE A 149 -7.40 16.82 -10.73
CA PHE A 149 -7.18 16.07 -11.97
C PHE A 149 -8.49 15.56 -12.61
N GLY A 150 -9.55 15.40 -11.83
CA GLY A 150 -10.78 14.77 -12.30
C GLY A 150 -10.50 13.41 -12.97
N LYS A 151 -10.95 13.23 -14.22
CA LYS A 151 -10.83 11.96 -14.95
C LYS A 151 -9.41 11.67 -15.49
N SER A 152 -8.51 12.65 -15.45
CA SER A 152 -7.13 12.46 -15.93
C SER A 152 -6.24 11.74 -14.91
N LEU A 153 -6.72 11.43 -13.71
CA LEU A 153 -5.99 10.66 -12.70
C LEU A 153 -6.71 9.35 -12.38
N SER A 154 -5.97 8.26 -12.25
CA SER A 154 -6.41 7.03 -11.57
C SER A 154 -5.42 6.61 -10.49
N VAL A 155 -5.93 6.20 -9.33
CA VAL A 155 -5.12 5.67 -8.22
C VAL A 155 -5.43 4.18 -8.04
N GLY A 156 -4.41 3.35 -8.21
CA GLY A 156 -4.44 1.95 -7.84
C GLY A 156 -4.00 1.78 -6.39
N VAL A 157 -4.83 1.16 -5.56
CA VAL A 157 -4.44 0.78 -4.20
C VAL A 157 -4.03 -0.69 -4.20
N SER A 158 -2.81 -0.99 -3.79
CA SER A 158 -2.33 -2.37 -3.74
C SER A 158 -2.93 -3.10 -2.54
N LEU A 159 -3.80 -4.09 -2.78
CA LEU A 159 -4.40 -4.95 -1.76
C LEU A 159 -4.33 -6.36 -2.32
N THR A 160 -3.35 -7.13 -1.85
CA THR A 160 -2.84 -8.35 -2.48
C THR A 160 -3.36 -9.63 -1.82
N THR A 161 -3.91 -9.53 -0.63
CA THR A 161 -4.49 -10.61 0.20
C THR A 161 -5.56 -10.01 1.11
N ASP A 162 -6.46 -10.85 1.62
CA ASP A 162 -7.41 -10.53 2.70
C ASP A 162 -6.86 -10.88 4.11
N ASP A 163 -5.68 -11.49 4.19
CA ASP A 163 -5.05 -11.96 5.42
C ASP A 163 -3.90 -11.03 5.87
N GLU A 164 -4.03 -10.47 7.08
CA GLU A 164 -3.08 -9.51 7.64
C GLU A 164 -1.75 -10.18 8.01
N ASP A 165 -1.74 -11.47 8.35
CA ASP A 165 -0.52 -12.24 8.64
C ASP A 165 0.24 -12.50 7.34
N VAL A 166 -0.47 -12.87 6.26
CA VAL A 166 0.15 -12.98 4.92
C VAL A 166 0.72 -11.63 4.50
N ARG A 167 -0.02 -10.54 4.69
CA ARG A 167 0.49 -9.19 4.39
C ARG A 167 1.71 -8.84 5.25
N ALA A 168 1.75 -9.22 6.53
CA ALA A 168 2.88 -8.99 7.43
C ALA A 168 4.15 -9.69 6.99
N GLU A 169 4.03 -10.92 6.49
CA GLU A 169 5.17 -11.70 6.02
C GLU A 169 5.72 -11.18 4.68
N PHE A 170 4.85 -10.84 3.73
CA PHE A 170 5.29 -10.40 2.39
C PHE A 170 5.56 -8.90 2.28
N GLU A 171 4.91 -8.07 3.09
CA GLU A 171 4.95 -6.61 2.98
C GLU A 171 5.18 -5.94 4.34
N PRO A 172 6.22 -6.33 5.09
CA PRO A 172 6.35 -6.10 6.54
C PRO A 172 6.24 -4.64 6.96
N HIS A 173 6.68 -3.70 6.11
CA HIS A 173 6.67 -2.27 6.40
C HIS A 173 5.58 -1.50 5.65
N ALA A 174 4.71 -2.18 4.89
CA ALA A 174 3.58 -1.54 4.24
C ALA A 174 2.38 -1.43 5.21
N PRO A 175 1.48 -0.44 5.03
CA PRO A 175 0.28 -0.31 5.86
C PRO A 175 -0.62 -1.56 5.82
N SER A 176 -1.37 -1.78 6.91
CA SER A 176 -2.32 -2.89 7.05
C SER A 176 -3.43 -2.87 6.01
N ILE A 177 -4.10 -4.01 5.80
CA ILE A 177 -5.23 -4.15 4.89
C ILE A 177 -6.35 -3.18 5.27
N GLY A 178 -6.67 -3.06 6.56
CA GLY A 178 -7.68 -2.12 7.06
C GLY A 178 -7.39 -0.66 6.66
N ARG A 179 -6.14 -0.22 6.76
CA ARG A 179 -5.73 1.13 6.32
C ARG A 179 -5.86 1.31 4.81
N ARG A 180 -5.61 0.27 4.02
CA ARG A 180 -5.76 0.31 2.57
C ARG A 180 -7.23 0.34 2.15
N LEU A 181 -8.10 -0.38 2.85
CA LEU A 181 -9.56 -0.30 2.65
C LEU A 181 -10.10 1.11 2.99
N GLN A 182 -9.67 1.68 4.12
CA GLN A 182 -10.02 3.07 4.47
C GLN A 182 -9.53 4.07 3.42
N LEU A 183 -8.31 3.90 2.90
CA LEU A 183 -7.78 4.71 1.81
C LEU A 183 -8.66 4.61 0.56
N ILE A 184 -9.03 3.40 0.14
CA ILE A 184 -9.91 3.18 -1.01
C ILE A 184 -11.22 3.93 -0.80
N ARG A 185 -11.84 3.79 0.38
CA ARG A 185 -13.09 4.48 0.72
C ARG A 185 -12.96 6.01 0.63
N LYS A 186 -11.96 6.60 1.29
CA LYS A 186 -11.77 8.06 1.32
C LYS A 186 -11.47 8.64 -0.07
N LEU A 187 -10.67 7.95 -0.90
CA LEU A 187 -10.41 8.38 -2.28
C LEU A 187 -11.70 8.32 -3.14
N ARG A 188 -12.50 7.27 -2.98
CA ARG A 188 -13.79 7.09 -3.66
C ARG A 188 -14.79 8.18 -3.26
N GLU A 189 -14.95 8.45 -1.97
CA GLU A 189 -15.80 9.52 -1.43
C GLU A 189 -15.40 10.90 -1.97
N ALA A 190 -14.10 11.11 -2.20
CA ALA A 190 -13.58 12.34 -2.80
C ALA A 190 -13.80 12.44 -4.32
N GLY A 191 -14.33 11.41 -4.97
CA GLY A 191 -14.55 11.35 -6.42
C GLY A 191 -13.31 11.02 -7.25
N VAL A 192 -12.24 10.50 -6.63
CA VAL A 192 -11.04 10.04 -7.35
C VAL A 192 -11.33 8.69 -8.01
N GLU A 193 -10.85 8.48 -9.24
CA GLU A 193 -10.94 7.18 -9.91
C GLU A 193 -10.00 6.19 -9.21
N VAL A 194 -10.57 5.19 -8.53
CA VAL A 194 -9.82 4.17 -7.78
C VAL A 194 -10.01 2.79 -8.38
N TYR A 195 -8.94 2.00 -8.40
CA TYR A 195 -8.98 0.56 -8.64
C TYR A 195 -8.11 -0.17 -7.62
N VAL A 196 -8.33 -1.46 -7.44
CA VAL A 196 -7.50 -2.29 -6.56
C VAL A 196 -6.49 -3.08 -7.38
N SER A 197 -5.25 -3.13 -6.91
CA SER A 197 -4.17 -3.92 -7.52
C SER A 197 -3.82 -5.11 -6.62
N MET A 198 -4.16 -6.31 -7.07
CA MET A 198 -3.78 -7.61 -6.52
C MET A 198 -2.60 -8.15 -7.34
N SER A 199 -1.47 -7.43 -7.32
CA SER A 199 -0.31 -7.68 -8.18
C SER A 199 0.99 -7.71 -7.36
N PRO A 200 1.48 -8.88 -6.95
CA PRO A 200 0.91 -10.21 -7.22
C PRO A 200 -0.30 -10.49 -6.31
N LEU A 201 -1.15 -11.43 -6.72
CA LEU A 201 -2.12 -12.04 -5.82
C LEU A 201 -1.35 -12.92 -4.81
N LEU A 202 -1.47 -12.63 -3.53
CA LEU A 202 -0.88 -13.37 -2.43
C LEU A 202 -1.88 -14.41 -1.87
N PRO A 203 -1.44 -15.36 -1.03
CA PRO A 203 -2.32 -16.32 -0.37
C PRO A 203 -3.52 -15.63 0.29
N CYS A 204 -4.73 -16.08 -0.04
CA CYS A 204 -5.98 -15.45 0.36
C CYS A 204 -7.16 -16.43 0.33
N ASP A 205 -8.24 -16.07 1.01
CA ASP A 205 -9.58 -16.56 0.68
C ASP A 205 -10.14 -15.68 -0.45
N PRO A 206 -10.34 -16.21 -1.67
CA PRO A 206 -10.78 -15.41 -2.79
C PRO A 206 -12.18 -14.82 -2.58
N ASP A 207 -13.11 -15.52 -1.93
CA ASP A 207 -14.47 -15.02 -1.70
C ASP A 207 -14.47 -13.85 -0.71
N ARG A 208 -13.66 -13.95 0.35
CA ARG A 208 -13.46 -12.85 1.31
C ARG A 208 -12.74 -11.67 0.68
N LEU A 209 -11.70 -11.91 -0.12
CA LEU A 209 -11.00 -10.85 -0.84
C LEU A 209 -11.93 -10.11 -1.81
N ILE A 210 -12.79 -10.83 -2.53
CA ILE A 210 -13.80 -10.21 -3.40
C ILE A 210 -14.80 -9.40 -2.56
N SER A 211 -15.32 -9.94 -1.46
CA SER A 211 -16.37 -9.30 -0.66
C SER A 211 -15.92 -7.98 -0.03
N ILE A 212 -14.65 -7.87 0.38
CA ILE A 212 -14.10 -6.62 0.94
C ILE A 212 -13.72 -5.59 -0.14
N VAL A 213 -13.52 -6.00 -1.39
CA VAL A 213 -13.05 -5.11 -2.49
C VAL A 213 -14.19 -4.67 -3.42
N ALA A 214 -15.04 -5.59 -3.86
CA ALA A 214 -16.11 -5.36 -4.83
C ALA A 214 -17.08 -4.21 -4.47
N PRO A 215 -17.39 -3.94 -3.18
CA PRO A 215 -18.27 -2.82 -2.85
C PRO A 215 -17.64 -1.45 -3.12
N TYR A 216 -16.32 -1.35 -3.29
CA TYR A 216 -15.64 -0.06 -3.43
C TYR A 216 -15.11 0.21 -4.84
N VAL A 217 -14.82 -0.84 -5.62
CA VAL A 217 -14.23 -0.72 -6.96
C VAL A 217 -14.86 -1.68 -7.96
N SER A 218 -15.06 -1.19 -9.18
CA SER A 218 -15.49 -2.00 -10.33
C SER A 218 -14.32 -2.53 -11.17
N LYS A 219 -13.11 -1.99 -10.94
CA LYS A 219 -11.90 -2.33 -11.68
C LYS A 219 -10.85 -2.89 -10.74
N VAL A 220 -10.24 -3.99 -11.16
CA VAL A 220 -9.09 -4.61 -10.49
C VAL A 220 -7.95 -4.84 -11.48
N TRP A 221 -6.73 -4.80 -10.97
CA TRP A 221 -5.53 -5.26 -11.67
C TRP A 221 -5.00 -6.46 -10.92
N ILE A 222 -5.09 -7.65 -11.52
CA ILE A 222 -4.65 -8.90 -10.91
C ILE A 222 -3.49 -9.45 -11.75
N ASP A 223 -2.39 -9.83 -11.09
CA ASP A 223 -1.23 -10.44 -11.71
C ASP A 223 -0.72 -11.58 -10.83
N THR A 224 -0.02 -12.52 -11.45
CA THR A 224 0.68 -13.59 -10.74
C THR A 224 2.07 -13.14 -10.29
N MET A 225 2.61 -13.80 -9.27
CA MET A 225 4.00 -13.66 -8.87
C MET A 225 4.91 -14.26 -9.95
N ARG A 226 5.47 -13.39 -10.81
CA ARG A 226 6.30 -13.80 -11.95
C ARG A 226 7.76 -14.06 -11.61
N TRP A 227 8.22 -13.56 -10.46
CA TRP A 227 9.63 -13.56 -10.09
C TRP A 227 9.83 -14.20 -8.71
N THR A 228 9.44 -15.47 -8.58
CA THR A 228 9.56 -16.20 -7.31
C THR A 228 11.00 -16.33 -6.83
N GLU A 229 11.96 -16.37 -7.75
CA GLU A 229 13.39 -16.45 -7.45
C GLU A 229 13.98 -15.18 -6.84
N VAL A 230 13.22 -14.08 -6.83
CA VAL A 230 13.55 -12.84 -6.08
C VAL A 230 12.59 -12.62 -4.95
N ASN A 231 12.09 -13.69 -4.35
CA ASN A 231 11.57 -13.57 -3.01
C ASN A 231 12.76 -13.42 -2.04
N THR A 232 12.80 -12.36 -1.23
CA THR A 232 13.86 -12.18 -0.22
C THR A 232 13.71 -13.18 0.91
N HIS A 233 12.59 -13.91 0.92
CA HIS A 233 12.14 -14.87 1.90
C HIS A 233 11.66 -16.16 1.19
N PRO A 234 12.58 -17.00 0.66
CA PRO A 234 12.21 -18.26 -0.01
C PRO A 234 11.42 -19.21 0.89
N GLU A 235 11.58 -19.10 2.22
CA GLU A 235 10.78 -19.81 3.21
C GLU A 235 9.28 -19.51 3.11
N LEU A 236 8.89 -18.31 2.67
CA LEU A 236 7.48 -17.97 2.45
C LEU A 236 6.91 -18.70 1.24
N LEU A 237 7.70 -18.88 0.18
CA LEU A 237 7.26 -19.66 -0.97
C LEU A 237 7.06 -21.13 -0.61
N GLU A 238 7.93 -21.68 0.24
CA GLU A 238 7.76 -23.04 0.75
C GLU A 238 6.56 -23.15 1.68
N LYS A 239 6.36 -22.19 2.59
CA LYS A 239 5.21 -22.11 3.50
C LYS A 239 3.88 -22.11 2.73
N TYR A 240 3.81 -21.32 1.66
CA TYR A 240 2.59 -21.13 0.86
C TYR A 240 2.59 -21.90 -0.47
N LYS A 241 3.44 -22.93 -0.60
CA LYS A 241 3.64 -23.65 -1.87
C LYS A 241 2.35 -24.20 -2.47
N ASP A 242 1.41 -24.63 -1.63
CA ASP A 242 0.15 -25.20 -2.09
C ASP A 242 -0.74 -24.15 -2.76
N PHE A 243 -0.71 -22.90 -2.29
CA PHE A 243 -1.39 -21.78 -2.95
C PHE A 243 -0.73 -21.44 -4.28
N PHE A 244 0.60 -21.36 -4.30
CA PHE A 244 1.38 -20.99 -5.49
C PHE A 244 1.55 -22.11 -6.52
N ARG A 245 1.03 -23.33 -6.28
CA ARG A 245 0.96 -24.36 -7.32
C ARG A 245 0.20 -23.81 -8.51
N GLN A 246 0.80 -23.89 -9.69
CA GLN A 246 0.30 -23.24 -10.91
C GLN A 246 -1.21 -23.42 -11.14
N GLN A 247 -1.72 -24.64 -10.99
CA GLN A 247 -3.15 -24.94 -11.14
C GLN A 247 -4.04 -24.18 -10.14
N ASN A 248 -3.65 -24.16 -8.86
CA ASN A 248 -4.39 -23.45 -7.81
C ASN A 248 -4.30 -21.94 -8.00
N TYR A 249 -3.10 -21.46 -8.36
CA TYR A 249 -2.84 -20.03 -8.46
C TYR A 249 -3.57 -19.40 -9.65
N GLU A 250 -3.45 -20.00 -10.83
CA GLU A 250 -4.17 -19.56 -12.03
C GLU A 250 -5.68 -19.68 -11.87
N ALA A 251 -6.17 -20.77 -11.25
CA ALA A 251 -7.59 -20.94 -10.97
C ALA A 251 -8.12 -19.83 -10.05
N THR A 252 -7.37 -19.47 -9.00
CA THR A 252 -7.75 -18.40 -8.06
C THR A 252 -7.76 -17.04 -8.75
N VAL A 253 -6.71 -16.71 -9.51
CA VAL A 253 -6.64 -15.47 -10.30
C VAL A 253 -7.81 -15.37 -11.27
N ASN A 254 -8.10 -16.43 -12.03
CA ASN A 254 -9.21 -16.47 -12.98
C ASN A 254 -10.57 -16.36 -12.28
N TYR A 255 -10.73 -17.01 -11.13
CA TYR A 255 -11.93 -16.95 -10.32
C TYR A 255 -12.21 -15.51 -9.86
N ILE A 256 -11.23 -14.83 -9.24
CA ILE A 256 -11.38 -13.45 -8.81
C ILE A 256 -11.64 -12.55 -10.02
N ALA A 257 -10.86 -12.68 -11.09
CA ALA A 257 -11.03 -11.88 -12.31
C ALA A 257 -12.41 -12.04 -12.94
N SER A 258 -13.05 -13.21 -12.82
CA SER A 258 -14.42 -13.45 -13.33
C SER A 258 -15.50 -12.66 -12.59
N ARG A 259 -15.22 -12.19 -11.37
CA ARG A 259 -16.16 -11.46 -10.50
C ARG A 259 -16.09 -9.95 -10.65
N PHE A 260 -15.08 -9.43 -11.36
CA PHE A 260 -14.98 -8.03 -11.72
C PHE A 260 -15.21 -7.87 -13.23
N PRO A 261 -16.16 -7.02 -13.66
CA PRO A 261 -16.46 -6.86 -15.08
C PRO A 261 -15.22 -6.37 -15.86
N ARG A 262 -14.95 -6.96 -17.03
CA ARG A 262 -13.85 -6.52 -17.93
C ARG A 262 -14.08 -5.14 -18.57
N ARG A 263 -15.18 -4.44 -18.27
CA ARG A 263 -15.58 -3.20 -18.97
C ARG A 263 -15.31 -1.92 -18.17
N ARG A 264 -14.75 -0.94 -18.88
CA ARG A 264 -14.65 0.48 -18.51
C ARG A 264 -16.06 1.07 -18.35
N THR A 265 -16.67 0.99 -17.18
CA THR A 265 -17.76 1.91 -16.83
C THR A 265 -17.33 2.72 -15.63
N SER A 266 -17.36 4.04 -15.79
CA SER A 266 -17.13 5.06 -14.77
C SER A 266 -18.30 5.15 -13.78
N GLU A 267 -19.05 4.06 -13.60
CA GLU A 267 -20.22 4.06 -12.73
C GLU A 267 -19.79 3.98 -11.27
N PRO A 268 -20.46 4.73 -10.38
CA PRO A 268 -20.25 4.57 -8.95
C PRO A 268 -20.61 3.15 -8.51
N PRO A 269 -19.93 2.58 -7.49
CA PRO A 269 -20.28 1.28 -6.97
C PRO A 269 -21.71 1.32 -6.42
N LEU A 270 -22.30 0.13 -6.38
CA LEU A 270 -23.61 -0.14 -5.81
C LEU A 270 -23.68 0.37 -4.36
N SER A 271 -24.89 0.75 -3.96
CA SER A 271 -25.36 1.24 -2.65
C SER A 271 -24.56 0.75 -1.42
N PRO A 272 -24.52 1.53 -0.32
CA PRO A 272 -23.65 1.27 0.84
C PRO A 272 -23.72 -0.18 1.34
N VAL A 273 -22.55 -0.70 1.68
CA VAL A 273 -22.32 -2.05 2.22
C VAL A 273 -23.09 -2.22 3.53
N THR A 274 -23.78 -3.35 3.67
CA THR A 274 -24.49 -3.74 4.89
C THR A 274 -23.54 -3.82 6.09
N GLU A 275 -24.07 -3.60 7.30
CA GLU A 275 -23.33 -3.56 8.58
C GLU A 275 -22.46 -4.81 8.84
N GLU A 276 -22.78 -5.96 8.24
CA GLU A 276 -21.99 -7.20 8.33
C GLU A 276 -20.54 -7.07 7.80
N ALA A 277 -20.28 -6.21 6.80
CA ALA A 277 -18.90 -6.00 6.33
C ALA A 277 -18.09 -5.07 7.25
N ALA A 278 -18.77 -4.25 8.07
CA ALA A 278 -18.14 -3.38 9.05
C ALA A 278 -17.61 -4.17 10.26
N GLU A 279 -18.25 -5.27 10.64
CA GLU A 279 -17.81 -6.12 11.77
C GLU A 279 -16.47 -6.83 11.51
N ILE A 280 -16.15 -7.18 10.25
CA ILE A 280 -14.88 -7.82 9.88
C ILE A 280 -13.66 -6.89 10.12
N LEU A 281 -13.88 -5.58 10.22
CA LEU A 281 -12.84 -4.56 10.38
C LEU A 281 -12.49 -4.22 11.84
N HIS A 282 -13.24 -4.71 12.83
CA HIS A 282 -13.02 -4.38 14.25
C HIS A 282 -11.96 -5.25 14.95
N GLY A 283 -11.28 -6.14 14.21
CA GLY A 283 -10.22 -6.99 14.75
C GLY A 283 -8.87 -6.26 14.91
N THR A 284 -8.51 -5.98 16.16
CA THR A 284 -7.20 -5.52 16.66
C THR A 284 -7.01 -4.00 16.77
N ILE A 285 -7.73 -3.41 17.73
CA ILE A 285 -7.34 -2.14 18.37
C ILE A 285 -6.11 -2.44 19.24
N LEU A 286 -4.93 -1.93 18.89
CA LEU A 286 -3.79 -1.92 19.80
C LEU A 286 -4.08 -0.97 20.97
N PRO A 287 -3.74 -1.33 22.22
CA PRO A 287 -4.06 -0.54 23.40
C PRO A 287 -3.33 0.82 23.36
N GLN A 288 -4.03 1.86 23.80
CA GLN A 288 -3.45 3.18 23.98
C GLN A 288 -2.35 3.13 25.04
N SER A 289 -1.10 3.33 24.63
CA SER A 289 -0.02 3.67 25.55
C SER A 289 0.21 5.17 25.50
N GLU A 290 -0.10 5.83 26.62
CA GLU A 290 0.24 7.22 26.90
C GLU A 290 1.77 7.39 26.95
N SER A 291 2.39 7.84 25.86
CA SER A 291 3.59 8.69 25.82
C SER A 291 4.26 8.59 24.45
N HIS A 292 4.57 9.76 23.88
CA HIS A 292 5.47 10.05 22.76
C HIS A 292 4.86 10.27 21.37
N THR A 293 5.21 11.45 20.85
CA THR A 293 5.07 12.05 19.52
C THR A 293 4.60 11.12 18.41
N VAL A 294 3.32 11.25 18.02
CA VAL A 294 2.75 10.52 16.90
C VAL A 294 2.90 11.34 15.63
N ILE A 295 3.76 10.90 14.72
CA ILE A 295 3.77 11.41 13.34
C ILE A 295 2.68 10.65 12.56
N GLY A 296 1.56 11.33 12.30
CA GLY A 296 0.49 10.86 11.41
C GLY A 296 -0.53 9.91 12.07
N ALA A 297 -1.12 10.31 13.19
CA ALA A 297 -2.31 9.63 13.71
C ALA A 297 -3.57 10.05 12.95
N PHE A 298 -4.37 9.04 12.58
CA PHE A 298 -5.78 9.23 12.29
C PHE A 298 -6.55 8.97 13.58
N ASP A 299 -7.65 9.66 13.78
CA ASP A 299 -8.61 9.28 14.82
C ASP A 299 -9.32 7.94 14.46
N PRO A 300 -10.10 7.34 15.37
CA PRO A 300 -10.86 6.12 15.08
C PRO A 300 -11.89 6.26 13.93
N ALA A 301 -12.24 7.49 13.53
CA ALA A 301 -13.11 7.78 12.38
C ALA A 301 -12.34 7.90 11.05
N GLY A 302 -11.00 7.88 11.10
CA GLY A 302 -10.13 7.99 9.92
C GLY A 302 -9.94 9.42 9.44
N ASP A 303 -10.08 10.41 10.31
CA ASP A 303 -9.76 11.81 10.02
C ASP A 303 -8.31 12.14 10.44
N TYR A 304 -7.64 12.95 9.61
CA TYR A 304 -6.25 13.34 9.80
C TYR A 304 -6.15 14.31 10.96
N LEU A 305 -5.34 13.99 11.98
CA LEU A 305 -4.96 14.97 12.99
C LEU A 305 -3.91 15.87 12.35
N ASP A 306 -4.27 17.13 12.12
CA ASP A 306 -3.38 18.14 11.56
C ASP A 306 -2.06 18.21 12.35
N VAL A 307 -0.95 18.21 11.61
CA VAL A 307 0.37 18.50 12.18
C VAL A 307 0.35 19.96 12.60
N ILE A 308 0.24 20.23 13.91
CA ILE A 308 0.55 21.54 14.45
C ILE A 308 2.04 21.77 14.19
N ASP A 309 2.35 22.70 13.30
CA ASP A 309 3.70 23.19 13.07
C ASP A 309 4.16 23.92 14.35
N THR A 310 4.90 23.23 15.21
CA THR A 310 5.44 23.81 16.44
C THR A 310 6.56 24.82 16.20
N ASN A 311 6.91 25.12 14.93
CA ASN A 311 7.90 26.15 14.57
C ASN A 311 7.28 27.38 13.90
N ALA A 312 5.95 27.46 13.76
CA ALA A 312 5.31 28.71 13.44
C ALA A 312 5.37 29.63 14.67
N ASN A 313 6.09 30.75 14.57
CA ASN A 313 6.05 31.84 15.56
C ASN A 313 4.61 32.36 15.66
N LEU A 314 3.82 31.79 16.57
CA LEU A 314 2.52 32.31 16.95
C LEU A 314 2.74 33.56 17.80
N SER A 315 2.05 34.65 17.45
CA SER A 315 2.09 35.90 18.19
C SER A 315 1.29 35.77 19.49
N GLU A 316 1.66 36.54 20.54
CA GLU A 316 0.99 36.51 21.86
C GLU A 316 -0.54 36.74 21.82
N GLN A 317 -1.10 37.19 20.68
CA GLN A 317 -2.54 37.37 20.51
C GLN A 317 -3.32 36.08 20.25
N ASP A 318 -2.67 34.98 19.85
CA ASP A 318 -3.34 33.71 19.54
C ASP A 318 -3.57 32.82 20.78
N LEU A 319 -2.98 33.17 21.94
CA LEU A 319 -3.03 32.39 23.19
C LEU A 319 -4.21 32.74 24.11
N GLN A 320 -5.15 33.59 23.69
CA GLN A 320 -6.32 33.98 24.51
C GLN A 320 -7.67 33.41 24.06
N LYS A 321 -7.71 32.53 23.06
CA LYS A 321 -8.93 31.82 22.67
C LYS A 321 -8.70 30.31 22.69
N ASP A 322 -8.96 29.72 23.86
CA ASP A 322 -9.60 28.41 24.07
C ASP A 322 -9.10 27.80 25.38
N SER A 323 -9.98 27.81 26.38
CA SER A 323 -9.74 27.34 27.73
C SER A 323 -9.68 25.81 27.80
N ILE A 324 -8.49 25.23 27.64
CA ILE A 324 -8.17 23.84 28.02
C ILE A 324 -7.64 23.85 29.46
N ILE A 325 -8.48 24.14 30.45
CA ILE A 325 -8.10 23.94 31.87
C ILE A 325 -9.18 23.19 32.69
N ASP A 326 -10.44 23.14 32.28
CA ASP A 326 -11.50 22.57 33.15
C ASP A 326 -11.84 21.08 32.98
N LEU A 327 -11.22 20.34 32.05
CA LEU A 327 -11.54 18.91 31.87
C LEU A 327 -10.71 17.93 32.73
N ALA A 328 -9.61 18.38 33.34
CA ALA A 328 -8.74 17.51 34.12
C ALA A 328 -9.27 17.17 35.52
N ALA A 329 -10.25 17.93 36.04
CA ALA A 329 -10.71 17.81 37.43
C ALA A 329 -11.86 16.81 37.65
N GLN A 330 -12.43 16.19 36.61
CA GLN A 330 -13.61 15.30 36.74
C GLN A 330 -13.31 13.79 36.62
N VAL A 331 -12.05 13.39 36.37
CA VAL A 331 -11.70 11.97 36.14
C VAL A 331 -11.29 11.23 37.42
N GLU A 332 -11.03 11.92 38.54
CA GLU A 332 -10.50 11.31 39.77
C GLU A 332 -11.50 10.56 40.68
N SER A 333 -12.76 10.34 40.28
CA SER A 333 -13.80 9.81 41.20
C SER A 333 -14.38 8.42 40.89
N ILE A 334 -13.82 7.62 39.97
CA ILE A 334 -14.38 6.29 39.66
C ILE A 334 -13.64 5.17 40.43
N PRO A 335 -14.32 4.39 41.30
CA PRO A 335 -13.69 3.31 42.07
C PRO A 335 -13.33 2.09 41.21
N ARG A 336 -12.11 1.57 41.41
CA ARG A 336 -11.56 0.39 40.72
C ARG A 336 -12.17 -0.90 41.26
N THR A 337 -12.69 -1.77 40.38
CA THR A 337 -13.14 -3.12 40.74
C THR A 337 -12.07 -4.15 40.35
N PRO A 338 -11.72 -5.15 41.19
CA PRO A 338 -10.70 -6.14 40.86
C PRO A 338 -11.26 -7.22 39.92
N GLN A 339 -10.64 -7.43 38.76
CA GLN A 339 -10.94 -8.55 37.86
C GLN A 339 -10.45 -9.88 38.46
N LYS A 340 -11.37 -10.84 38.59
CA LYS A 340 -11.05 -12.26 38.81
C LYS A 340 -10.68 -12.92 37.48
N ALA A 341 -9.52 -13.56 37.43
CA ALA A 341 -9.10 -14.43 36.33
C ALA A 341 -9.99 -15.69 36.27
N ALA A 342 -10.59 -15.96 35.11
CA ALA A 342 -11.27 -17.22 34.82
C ALA A 342 -10.45 -18.03 33.80
N ALA A 343 -10.02 -19.21 34.20
CA ALA A 343 -9.26 -20.15 33.38
C ALA A 343 -10.16 -20.83 32.33
N LEU A 344 -9.75 -20.76 31.06
CA LEU A 344 -10.36 -21.53 29.96
C LEU A 344 -9.73 -22.93 29.87
N LYS A 345 -10.59 -23.96 29.89
CA LYS A 345 -10.23 -25.36 29.61
C LYS A 345 -10.15 -25.63 28.09
N PRO A 346 -9.27 -26.50 27.62
CA PRO A 346 -9.13 -26.80 26.20
C PRO A 346 -10.23 -27.75 25.68
N HIS A 347 -10.80 -27.41 24.53
CA HIS A 347 -11.76 -28.22 23.80
C HIS A 347 -11.04 -29.09 22.75
N ASN A 348 -11.25 -30.41 22.81
CA ASN A 348 -10.63 -31.40 21.92
C ASN A 348 -11.69 -31.92 20.93
N PRO A 349 -11.51 -31.84 19.60
CA PRO A 349 -12.38 -32.53 18.65
C PRO A 349 -11.73 -33.82 18.14
N ALA A 350 -12.49 -34.91 18.23
CA ALA A 350 -12.10 -36.28 17.92
C ALA A 350 -11.76 -36.50 16.43
N VAL A 351 -10.62 -37.16 16.19
CA VAL A 351 -10.15 -37.64 14.88
C VAL A 351 -10.83 -38.97 14.53
N LYS A 352 -11.53 -39.04 13.39
CA LYS A 352 -11.93 -40.31 12.75
C LYS A 352 -10.93 -40.68 11.65
N LYS A 353 -10.26 -41.83 11.81
CA LYS A 353 -9.35 -42.44 10.83
C LYS A 353 -10.13 -43.06 9.66
N PRO A 354 -9.65 -42.94 8.39
CA PRO A 354 -9.99 -43.88 7.34
C PRO A 354 -8.86 -44.90 7.09
N GLN A 355 -9.30 -46.10 6.69
CA GLN A 355 -8.52 -47.32 6.53
C GLN A 355 -7.60 -47.30 5.30
N LYS A 356 -6.45 -47.99 5.43
CA LYS A 356 -5.50 -48.29 4.36
C LYS A 356 -6.11 -49.22 3.30
N LYS A 357 -5.93 -48.90 2.01
CA LYS A 357 -5.84 -49.89 0.93
C LYS A 357 -4.56 -49.62 0.13
N LEU A 358 -3.68 -50.62 0.10
CA LEU A 358 -2.55 -50.71 -0.82
C LEU A 358 -3.07 -51.01 -2.24
N VAL A 359 -2.55 -50.31 -3.25
CA VAL A 359 -2.36 -50.86 -4.61
C VAL A 359 -1.08 -50.28 -5.19
N ALA A 360 -0.37 -51.15 -5.92
CA ALA A 360 1.02 -51.06 -6.34
C ALA A 360 1.30 -50.15 -7.55
N SER A 361 2.61 -49.97 -7.74
CA SER A 361 3.39 -49.26 -8.77
C SER A 361 2.88 -49.28 -10.22
N SER A 362 3.17 -48.20 -10.94
CA SER A 362 4.09 -48.24 -12.09
C SER A 362 4.63 -46.84 -12.41
N ALA A 363 5.92 -46.79 -12.73
CA ALA A 363 6.64 -45.61 -13.18
C ALA A 363 6.37 -45.37 -14.66
N THR A 364 6.18 -44.12 -15.07
CA THR A 364 6.40 -43.73 -16.47
C THR A 364 6.91 -42.29 -16.51
N GLN A 365 8.16 -42.15 -16.95
CA GLN A 365 8.80 -40.90 -17.32
C GLN A 365 8.00 -40.21 -18.43
N LEU A 366 7.77 -38.91 -18.32
CA LEU A 366 7.34 -38.10 -19.45
C LEU A 366 8.17 -36.81 -19.51
N LYS A 367 8.90 -36.71 -20.63
CA LYS A 367 9.75 -35.62 -21.07
C LYS A 367 8.92 -34.38 -21.36
N LEU A 368 9.37 -33.22 -20.89
CA LEU A 368 8.93 -31.90 -21.32
C LEU A 368 9.66 -31.51 -22.62
N PRO A 369 8.99 -30.91 -23.62
CA PRO A 369 9.64 -30.03 -24.56
C PRO A 369 9.41 -28.56 -24.18
N PHE A 370 10.51 -27.82 -24.21
CA PHE A 370 10.57 -26.36 -24.20
C PHE A 370 9.80 -25.75 -25.38
N MET A 371 9.05 -24.68 -25.12
CA MET A 371 8.98 -23.46 -25.96
C MET A 371 8.43 -22.30 -25.15
#